data_AF-A0A8C5D5C0-F1
#
_entry.id   AF-A0A8C5D5C0-F1
#
_cell.length_a   1.000
_cell.length_b   1.000
_cell.length_c   1.000
_cell.angle_alpha   90.00
_cell.angle_beta   90.00
_cell.angle_gamma   90.00
#
_symmetry.space_group_name_H-M   'P 1'
#
loop_
_entity.id
_entity.type
_entity.pdbx_description
1 polymer ?
#
loop_
_entity_poly.entity_id
_entity_poly.type
_entity_poly.pdbx_seq_one_letter_code
_entity_poly.pdbx_strand_id
1 'polypeptide(L)'
;MSIIMEKMVAKQLTSYMEQHNYYDKYQSGFRSIHSTETALLKVSSDVMMAADSGRYTVLVLLDRTAAFDTVDHSILVDRLESEMGFSGTVLQWFTSYINGRTFNVAINDVMSNMSNLSCGVAQGSVLGPVLFLLYLMPLGRLIRHFKNVSYHFYVDDIQLYCSFNDSEFHFLSEFLDCISCIKNWLSSNYLQINSNKTETLIIAPDKNIPLIKNSLGDLGSSVKTSLRNLGVVFDQSMSLEGHCRQLTKNCF
;
A
#
# COMPACT_ATOMS: atom_id res chain seq x y z
N MET A 1 14.45 7.47 24.32
CA MET A 1 13.06 7.03 24.63
C MET A 1 13.08 5.55 24.96
N SER A 2 12.37 5.08 26.00
CA SER A 2 12.28 3.65 26.31
C SER A 2 11.21 2.96 25.46
N ILE A 3 11.51 1.75 24.98
CA ILE A 3 10.57 0.87 24.22
C ILE A 3 9.27 0.65 24.99
N ILE A 4 9.31 0.64 26.34
CA ILE A 4 8.12 0.44 27.18
C ILE A 4 7.14 1.60 27.00
N MET A 5 7.65 2.84 27.05
CA MET A 5 6.81 4.03 26.88
C MET A 5 6.24 4.10 25.45
N GLU A 6 7.05 3.73 24.45
CA GLU A 6 6.61 3.65 23.07
C GLU A 6 5.46 2.64 22.88
N LYS A 7 5.56 1.44 23.48
CA LYS A 7 4.49 0.43 23.47
C LYS A 7 3.21 0.94 24.13
N MET A 8 3.32 1.68 25.24
CA MET A 8 2.14 2.25 25.91
C MET A 8 1.44 3.27 25.01
N VAL A 9 2.20 4.17 24.38
CA VAL A 9 1.62 5.18 23.47
C VAL A 9 1.04 4.52 22.23
N ALA A 10 1.73 3.54 21.64
CA ALA A 10 1.21 2.78 20.50
C ALA A 10 -0.12 2.09 20.83
N LYS A 11 -0.24 1.49 22.01
CA LYS A 11 -1.50 0.88 22.47
C LYS A 11 -2.63 1.91 22.60
N GLN A 12 -2.34 3.09 23.17
CA GLN A 12 -3.33 4.15 23.33
C GLN A 12 -3.77 4.71 21.97
N LEU A 13 -2.81 4.97 21.07
CA LEU A 13 -3.06 5.48 19.73
C LEU A 13 -3.88 4.50 18.88
N THR A 14 -3.51 3.22 18.86
CA THR A 14 -4.26 2.19 18.13
C THR A 14 -5.68 2.03 18.67
N SER A 15 -5.87 2.01 19.99
CA SER A 15 -7.21 1.98 20.61
C SER A 15 -8.06 3.21 20.22
N TYR A 16 -7.45 4.40 20.22
CA TYR A 16 -8.11 5.62 19.77
C TYR A 16 -8.51 5.55 18.30
N MET A 17 -7.62 5.04 17.44
CA MET A 17 -7.87 4.83 16.01
C MET A 17 -9.04 3.88 15.74
N GLU A 18 -9.12 2.78 16.49
CA GLU A 18 -10.22 1.81 16.40
C GLU A 18 -11.55 2.43 16.84
N GLN A 19 -11.57 3.12 17.98
CA GLN A 19 -12.80 3.72 18.53
C GLN A 19 -13.43 4.77 17.62
N HIS A 20 -12.61 5.50 16.85
CA HIS A 20 -13.05 6.58 15.97
C HIS A 20 -13.10 6.18 14.48
N ASN A 21 -12.88 4.90 14.16
CA ASN A 21 -12.89 4.37 12.79
C ASN A 21 -11.91 5.08 11.84
N TYR A 22 -10.72 5.44 12.31
CA TYR A 22 -9.69 6.08 11.48
C TYR A 22 -9.00 5.10 10.51
N TYR A 23 -9.03 3.79 10.80
CA TYR A 23 -8.48 2.79 9.90
C TYR A 23 -9.29 2.72 8.61
N ASP A 24 -8.58 2.71 7.49
CA ASP A 24 -9.21 2.37 6.23
C ASP A 24 -9.78 0.94 6.28
N LYS A 25 -11.01 0.78 5.79
CA LYS A 25 -11.68 -0.53 5.74
C LYS A 25 -10.83 -1.56 4.99
N TYR A 26 -10.12 -1.13 3.95
CA TYR A 26 -9.32 -2.01 3.08
C TYR A 26 -7.83 -1.95 3.40
N GLN A 27 -7.46 -1.59 4.64
CA GLN A 27 -6.11 -1.73 5.17
C GLN A 27 -6.01 -2.96 6.08
N SER A 28 -5.10 -3.87 5.75
CA SER A 28 -4.84 -5.09 6.54
C SER A 28 -3.47 -5.13 7.21
N GLY A 29 -2.51 -4.36 6.72
CA GLY A 29 -1.19 -4.27 7.34
C GLY A 29 -1.22 -3.55 8.69
N PHE A 30 -0.45 -4.04 9.67
CA PHE A 30 -0.33 -3.45 11.02
C PHE A 30 -1.66 -3.14 11.71
N ARG A 31 -2.68 -3.97 11.48
CA ARG A 31 -4.01 -3.84 12.07
C ARG A 31 -4.40 -5.13 12.79
N SER A 32 -5.00 -5.00 13.97
CA SER A 32 -5.46 -6.15 14.75
C SER A 32 -6.52 -6.94 13.95
N ILE A 33 -6.48 -8.28 14.05
CA ILE A 33 -7.43 -9.20 13.39
C ILE A 33 -7.32 -9.20 11.85
N HIS A 34 -6.28 -8.57 11.29
CA HIS A 34 -5.96 -8.62 9.87
C HIS A 34 -4.61 -9.30 9.62
N SER A 35 -4.47 -9.88 8.44
CA SER A 35 -3.26 -10.57 7.97
C SER A 35 -3.09 -10.41 6.47
N THR A 36 -1.97 -10.90 5.93
CA THR A 36 -1.78 -11.05 4.48
C THR A 36 -2.91 -11.87 3.86
N GLU A 37 -3.40 -12.91 4.55
CA GLU A 37 -4.50 -13.76 4.09
C GLU A 37 -5.80 -12.95 3.92
N THR A 38 -6.13 -12.06 4.86
CA THR A 38 -7.34 -11.23 4.73
C THR A 38 -7.31 -10.32 3.51
N ALA A 39 -6.13 -9.79 3.17
CA ALA A 39 -5.92 -8.98 1.97
C ALA A 39 -6.03 -9.83 0.70
N LEU A 40 -5.34 -10.97 0.67
CA LEU A 40 -5.33 -11.88 -0.46
C LEU A 40 -6.71 -12.47 -0.73
N LEU A 41 -7.44 -12.88 0.31
CA LEU A 41 -8.81 -13.38 0.21
C LEU A 41 -9.74 -12.34 -0.39
N LYS A 42 -9.62 -11.08 0.04
CA LYS A 42 -10.47 -10.01 -0.49
C LYS A 42 -10.24 -9.79 -1.98
N VAL A 43 -8.98 -9.64 -2.41
CA VAL A 43 -8.65 -9.37 -3.82
C VAL A 43 -8.94 -10.59 -4.70
N SER A 44 -8.55 -11.79 -4.27
CA SER A 44 -8.82 -13.01 -5.03
C SER A 44 -10.33 -13.28 -5.18
N SER A 45 -11.10 -13.12 -4.12
CA SER A 45 -12.56 -13.31 -4.17
C SER A 45 -13.23 -12.33 -5.13
N ASP A 46 -12.84 -11.06 -5.14
CA ASP A 46 -13.40 -10.07 -6.06
C ASP A 46 -13.06 -10.38 -7.52
N VAL A 47 -11.80 -10.74 -7.79
CA VAL A 47 -11.35 -11.11 -9.14
C VAL A 47 -12.09 -12.36 -9.63
N MET A 48 -12.21 -13.38 -8.79
CA MET A 48 -12.91 -14.63 -9.15
C MET A 48 -14.41 -14.39 -9.38
N MET A 49 -15.08 -13.65 -8.51
CA MET A 49 -16.51 -13.31 -8.70
C MET A 49 -16.74 -12.48 -9.98
N ALA A 50 -15.81 -11.58 -10.32
CA ALA A 50 -15.88 -10.82 -11.56
C ALA A 50 -15.73 -11.73 -12.78
N ALA A 51 -14.77 -12.66 -12.76
CA ALA A 51 -14.56 -13.64 -13.82
C ALA A 51 -15.79 -14.55 -14.00
N ASP A 52 -16.37 -15.05 -12.90
CA ASP A 52 -17.60 -15.87 -12.92
C ASP A 52 -18.79 -15.11 -13.51
N SER A 53 -18.80 -13.79 -13.35
CA SER A 53 -19.81 -12.89 -13.94
C SER A 53 -19.51 -12.50 -15.39
N GLY A 54 -18.52 -13.12 -16.04
CA GLY A 54 -18.10 -12.82 -17.41
C GLY A 54 -17.44 -11.45 -17.58
N ARG A 55 -16.91 -10.86 -16.51
CA ARG A 55 -16.19 -9.58 -16.54
C ARG A 55 -14.69 -9.82 -16.64
N TYR A 56 -13.99 -8.87 -17.24
CA TYR A 56 -12.54 -8.79 -17.23
C TYR A 56 -12.08 -8.04 -15.98
N THR A 57 -10.85 -8.29 -15.53
CA THR A 57 -10.23 -7.55 -14.43
C THR A 57 -8.83 -7.11 -14.80
N VAL A 58 -8.50 -5.85 -14.51
CA VAL A 58 -7.11 -5.36 -14.50
C VAL A 58 -6.72 -5.17 -13.04
N LEU A 59 -5.68 -5.88 -12.61
CA LEU A 59 -5.06 -5.76 -11.28
C LEU A 59 -3.69 -5.11 -11.43
N VAL A 60 -3.45 -4.02 -10.69
CA VAL A 60 -2.18 -3.31 -10.63
C VAL A 60 -1.65 -3.34 -9.20
N LEU A 61 -0.42 -3.82 -9.05
CA LEU A 61 0.34 -3.74 -7.81
C LEU A 61 1.29 -2.56 -7.91
N LEU A 62 1.11 -1.55 -7.07
CA LEU A 62 2.01 -0.43 -6.94
C LEU A 62 2.94 -0.67 -5.74
N ASP A 63 4.23 -0.74 -6.01
CA ASP A 63 5.30 -0.82 -5.00
C ASP A 63 5.87 0.58 -4.75
N ARG A 64 6.34 0.84 -3.53
CA ARG A 64 6.90 2.13 -3.14
C ARG A 64 8.35 2.01 -2.73
N THR A 65 9.15 2.96 -3.15
CA THR A 65 10.57 3.00 -2.81
C THR A 65 10.75 3.54 -1.39
N ALA A 66 11.36 2.74 -0.51
CA ALA A 66 11.80 3.16 0.83
C ALA A 66 10.73 3.95 1.60
N ALA A 67 9.49 3.43 1.63
CA ALA A 67 8.35 4.22 2.04
C ALA A 67 8.41 4.69 3.50
N PHE A 68 8.96 3.86 4.40
CA PHE A 68 9.17 4.23 5.80
C PHE A 68 10.22 5.32 5.97
N ASP A 69 11.19 5.40 5.06
CA ASP A 69 12.33 6.33 5.13
C ASP A 69 12.01 7.69 4.49
N THR A 70 10.87 7.81 3.80
CA THR A 70 10.48 9.00 3.02
C THR A 70 9.33 9.79 3.64
N VAL A 71 8.83 9.39 4.81
CA VAL A 71 7.78 10.11 5.54
C VAL A 71 8.24 11.52 5.92
N ASP A 72 7.59 12.55 5.39
CA ASP A 72 7.88 13.92 5.79
C ASP A 72 7.35 14.21 7.20
N HIS A 73 8.21 14.74 8.08
CA HIS A 73 7.84 14.99 9.48
C HIS A 73 6.81 16.12 9.62
N SER A 74 6.86 17.14 8.76
CA SER A 74 5.93 18.26 8.80
C SER A 74 4.53 17.83 8.39
N ILE A 75 4.43 17.06 7.29
CA ILE A 75 3.16 16.47 6.85
C ILE A 75 2.60 15.51 7.90
N LEU A 76 3.44 14.67 8.52
CA LEU A 76 2.98 13.77 9.57
C LEU A 76 2.39 14.52 10.77
N VAL A 77 3.04 15.60 11.23
CA VAL A 77 2.54 16.43 12.34
C VAL A 77 1.24 17.13 11.94
N ASP A 78 1.18 17.70 10.73
CA ASP A 78 -0.05 18.31 10.19
C ASP A 78 -1.21 17.32 10.14
N ARG A 79 -0.98 16.05 9.77
CA ARG A 79 -2.00 15.00 9.79
C ARG A 79 -2.46 14.65 11.20
N LEU A 80 -1.53 14.55 12.16
CA LEU A 80 -1.89 14.31 13.57
C LEU A 80 -2.78 15.44 14.12
N GLU A 81 -2.53 16.69 13.72
CA GLU A 81 -3.34 17.82 14.13
C GLU A 81 -4.67 17.91 13.38
N SER A 82 -4.62 18.01 12.04
CA SER A 82 -5.78 18.32 11.20
C SER A 82 -6.75 17.15 11.02
N GLU A 83 -6.25 15.91 10.97
CA GLU A 83 -7.06 14.74 10.69
C GLU A 83 -7.48 13.99 11.97
N MET A 84 -6.58 13.92 12.95
CA MET A 84 -6.81 13.20 14.21
C MET A 84 -7.23 14.14 15.35
N GLY A 85 -7.14 15.46 15.15
CA GLY A 85 -7.51 16.45 16.17
C GLY A 85 -6.54 16.54 17.34
N PHE A 86 -5.30 16.04 17.21
CA PHE A 86 -4.33 16.10 18.30
C PHE A 86 -3.83 17.53 18.49
N SER A 87 -3.70 17.94 19.75
CA SER A 87 -3.26 19.28 20.11
C SER A 87 -2.48 19.29 21.43
N GLY A 88 -1.89 20.44 21.77
CA GLY A 88 -1.20 20.66 23.04
C GLY A 88 -0.08 19.65 23.28
N THR A 89 -0.05 19.10 24.50
CA THR A 89 1.02 18.20 24.95
C THR A 89 1.13 16.92 24.11
N VAL A 90 0.02 16.38 23.62
CA VAL A 90 0.02 15.14 22.81
C VAL A 90 0.71 15.39 21.48
N LEU A 91 0.34 16.47 20.78
CA LEU A 91 0.97 16.83 19.51
C LEU A 91 2.45 17.16 19.71
N GLN A 92 2.79 17.96 20.73
CA GLN A 92 4.19 18.27 21.08
C GLN A 92 5.02 17.01 21.35
N TRP A 93 4.43 16.01 22.01
CA TRP A 93 5.09 14.74 22.27
C TRP A 93 5.41 14.01 20.97
N PHE A 94 4.46 13.89 20.04
CA PHE A 94 4.70 13.24 18.73
C PHE A 94 5.71 14.01 17.90
N THR A 95 5.62 15.35 17.87
CA THR A 95 6.59 16.22 17.20
C THR A 95 8.00 16.00 17.76
N SER A 96 8.15 15.90 19.08
CA SER A 96 9.44 15.60 19.73
C SER A 96 9.94 14.17 19.46
N TYR A 97 9.02 13.22 19.24
CA TYR A 97 9.34 11.82 18.98
C TYR A 97 9.92 11.59 17.58
N ILE A 98 9.47 12.36 16.59
CA ILE A 98 9.93 12.24 15.21
C ILE A 98 11.10 13.19 14.88
N ASN A 99 11.14 14.39 15.47
CA ASN A 99 12.15 15.40 15.16
C ASN A 99 13.45 15.20 15.95
N GLY A 100 14.54 15.81 15.45
CA GLY A 100 15.83 15.87 16.13
C GLY A 100 16.55 14.53 16.23
N ARG A 101 16.15 13.54 15.42
CA ARG A 101 16.79 12.24 15.37
C ARG A 101 18.05 12.31 14.51
N THR A 102 19.04 11.52 14.90
CA THR A 102 20.28 11.33 14.15
C THR A 102 20.54 9.86 13.91
N PHE A 103 21.34 9.55 12.91
CA PHE A 103 21.80 8.20 12.62
C PHE A 103 23.27 8.22 12.21
N ASN A 104 23.90 7.04 12.30
CA ASN A 104 25.17 6.73 11.68
C ASN A 104 25.13 5.27 11.20
N VAL A 105 26.05 4.92 10.31
CA VAL A 105 26.11 3.58 9.71
C VAL A 105 27.43 2.95 10.12
N ALA A 106 27.37 1.72 10.63
CA ALA A 106 28.54 0.91 10.93
C ALA A 106 28.67 -0.22 9.88
N ILE A 107 29.83 -0.33 9.26
CA ILE A 107 30.19 -1.44 8.37
C ILE A 107 31.49 -2.03 8.90
N ASN A 108 31.41 -3.27 9.38
CA ASN A 108 32.48 -3.90 10.16
C ASN A 108 32.87 -3.00 11.35
N ASP A 109 34.16 -2.67 11.48
CA ASP A 109 34.69 -1.85 12.57
C ASP A 109 34.73 -0.34 12.24
N VAL A 110 34.12 0.08 11.12
CA VAL A 110 34.11 1.48 10.68
C VAL A 110 32.74 2.09 10.86
N MET A 111 32.67 3.24 11.53
CA MET A 111 31.44 4.00 11.79
C MET A 111 31.46 5.31 11.01
N SER A 112 30.35 5.64 10.36
CA SER A 112 30.17 6.93 9.70
C SER A 112 30.05 8.08 10.70
N ASN A 113 30.24 9.30 10.22
CA ASN A 113 29.84 10.49 10.97
C ASN A 113 28.33 10.46 11.26
N MET A 114 27.95 11.08 12.39
CA MET A 114 26.55 11.30 12.74
C MET A 114 25.90 12.24 11.74
N SER A 115 24.72 11.87 11.26
CA SER A 115 23.91 12.64 10.32
C SER A 115 22.51 12.84 10.87
N ASN A 116 21.86 13.95 10.52
CA ASN A 116 20.48 14.20 10.93
C ASN A 116 19.51 13.36 10.09
N LEU A 117 18.47 12.85 10.73
CA LEU A 117 17.34 12.17 10.09
C LEU A 117 16.19 13.16 9.94
N SER A 118 16.10 13.81 8.78
CA SER A 118 15.09 14.85 8.50
C SER A 118 13.74 14.34 8.01
N CYS A 119 13.66 13.05 7.68
CA CYS A 119 12.45 12.38 7.21
C CYS A 119 12.50 10.90 7.61
N GLY A 120 11.38 10.22 7.40
CA GLY A 120 11.16 8.83 7.73
C GLY A 120 10.72 8.62 9.17
N VAL A 121 10.15 7.44 9.41
CA VAL A 121 9.89 6.95 10.77
C VAL A 121 10.95 5.92 11.12
N ALA A 122 11.32 5.83 12.40
CA ALA A 122 12.38 4.92 12.82
C ALA A 122 12.04 3.45 12.50
N GLN A 123 12.82 2.80 11.64
CA GLN A 123 12.69 1.38 11.38
C GLN A 123 12.92 0.57 12.67
N GLY A 124 12.14 -0.49 12.86
CA GLY A 124 12.17 -1.31 14.08
C GLY A 124 11.50 -0.66 15.31
N SER A 125 11.00 0.56 15.18
CA SER A 125 10.18 1.19 16.22
C SER A 125 8.77 0.62 16.26
N VAL A 126 8.14 0.61 17.44
CA VAL A 126 6.77 0.14 17.64
C VAL A 126 5.75 1.13 17.08
N LEU A 127 6.03 2.43 17.19
CA LEU A 127 5.15 3.49 16.71
C LEU A 127 5.30 3.76 15.22
N GLY A 128 6.47 3.50 14.63
CA GLY A 128 6.75 3.78 13.21
C GLY A 128 5.67 3.24 12.28
N PRO A 129 5.30 1.94 12.36
CA PRO A 129 4.19 1.37 11.61
C PRO A 129 2.87 2.11 11.77
N VAL A 130 2.48 2.49 12.99
CA VAL A 130 1.19 3.16 13.25
C VAL A 130 1.18 4.58 12.67
N LEU A 131 2.28 5.32 12.85
CA LEU A 131 2.46 6.65 12.27
C LEU A 131 2.46 6.60 10.74
N PHE A 132 3.04 5.53 10.19
CA PHE A 132 3.04 5.28 8.75
C PHE A 132 1.63 5.10 8.19
N LEU A 133 0.77 4.34 8.89
CA LEU A 133 -0.64 4.19 8.49
C LEU A 133 -1.40 5.51 8.54
N LEU A 134 -1.16 6.33 9.56
CA LEU A 134 -1.79 7.65 9.71
C LEU A 134 -1.38 8.59 8.57
N TYR A 135 -0.11 8.55 8.16
CA TYR A 135 0.38 9.30 7.02
C TYR A 135 -0.37 8.96 5.72
N LEU A 136 -0.71 7.68 5.53
CA LEU A 136 -1.43 7.20 4.35
C LEU A 136 -2.94 7.30 4.41
N MET A 137 -3.52 7.63 5.56
CA MET A 137 -4.97 7.61 5.78
C MET A 137 -5.78 8.36 4.69
N PRO A 138 -5.37 9.55 4.18
CA PRO A 138 -6.13 10.25 3.15
C PRO A 138 -6.18 9.52 1.80
N LEU A 139 -5.22 8.64 1.51
CA LEU A 139 -5.12 7.94 0.23
C LEU A 139 -6.35 7.08 -0.05
N GLY A 140 -6.84 6.34 0.96
CA GLY A 140 -8.05 5.53 0.80
C GLY A 140 -9.30 6.37 0.52
N ARG A 141 -9.38 7.59 1.07
CA ARG A 141 -10.46 8.54 0.73
C ARG A 141 -10.36 9.00 -0.72
N LEU A 142 -9.16 9.30 -1.21
CA LEU A 142 -8.94 9.66 -2.61
C LEU A 142 -9.44 8.56 -3.55
N ILE A 143 -9.07 7.30 -3.31
CA ILE A 143 -9.46 6.18 -4.19
C ILE A 143 -10.97 5.97 -4.19
N ARG A 144 -11.64 6.13 -3.04
CA ARG A 144 -13.11 6.00 -2.92
C ARG A 144 -13.92 6.99 -3.77
N HIS A 145 -13.30 8.04 -4.32
CA HIS A 145 -13.98 8.94 -5.27
C HIS A 145 -14.22 8.26 -6.63
N PHE A 146 -13.45 7.22 -6.95
CA PHE A 146 -13.55 6.44 -8.18
C PHE A 146 -14.39 5.19 -7.89
N LYS A 147 -15.64 5.17 -8.37
CA LYS A 147 -16.64 4.17 -7.98
C LYS A 147 -16.36 2.79 -8.55
N ASN A 148 -15.69 2.75 -9.69
CA ASN A 148 -15.38 1.52 -10.41
C ASN A 148 -13.96 1.00 -10.10
N VAL A 149 -13.30 1.60 -9.11
CA VAL A 149 -11.96 1.21 -8.67
C VAL A 149 -12.06 0.60 -7.27
N SER A 150 -11.63 -0.65 -7.18
CA SER A 150 -11.45 -1.35 -5.92
C SER A 150 -9.98 -1.35 -5.55
N TYR A 151 -9.71 -1.44 -4.25
CA TYR A 151 -8.35 -1.43 -3.74
C TYR A 151 -8.21 -2.24 -2.48
N HIS A 152 -6.97 -2.59 -2.17
CA HIS A 152 -6.57 -3.13 -0.89
C HIS A 152 -5.15 -2.67 -0.56
N PHE A 153 -4.93 -2.33 0.69
CA PHE A 153 -3.63 -1.92 1.19
C PHE A 153 -3.08 -2.98 2.14
N TYR A 154 -1.79 -3.25 1.99
CA TYR A 154 -1.01 -3.95 3.00
C TYR A 154 0.21 -3.09 3.33
N VAL A 155 0.00 -2.12 4.21
CA VAL A 155 1.03 -1.14 4.59
C VAL A 155 1.46 -0.31 3.37
N ASP A 156 2.55 -0.71 2.72
CA ASP A 156 3.16 -0.05 1.59
C ASP A 156 2.80 -0.62 0.25
N ASP A 157 2.30 -1.86 0.23
CA ASP A 157 1.76 -2.50 -0.95
C ASP A 157 0.35 -1.97 -1.23
N ILE A 158 0.20 -1.33 -2.39
CA ILE A 158 -1.09 -0.83 -2.87
C ILE A 158 -1.56 -1.72 -4.01
N GLN A 159 -2.71 -2.36 -3.82
CA GLN A 159 -3.35 -3.22 -4.80
C GLN A 159 -4.57 -2.47 -5.34
N LEU A 160 -4.61 -2.22 -6.65
CA LEU A 160 -5.71 -1.53 -7.32
C LEU A 160 -6.28 -2.46 -8.37
N TYR A 161 -7.60 -2.57 -8.46
CA TYR A 161 -8.23 -3.34 -9.51
C TYR A 161 -9.55 -2.74 -9.94
N CYS A 162 -9.85 -2.88 -11.23
CA CYS A 162 -11.15 -2.60 -11.80
C CYS A 162 -11.63 -3.81 -12.59
N SER A 163 -12.93 -4.08 -12.51
CA SER A 163 -13.56 -5.14 -13.29
C SER A 163 -14.63 -4.56 -14.19
N PHE A 164 -14.71 -5.01 -15.43
CA PHE A 164 -15.60 -4.46 -16.46
C PHE A 164 -15.90 -5.48 -17.56
N ASN A 165 -17.01 -5.32 -18.27
CA ASN A 165 -17.29 -6.05 -19.52
C ASN A 165 -17.14 -5.11 -20.74
N ASP A 166 -17.43 -5.63 -21.94
CA ASP A 166 -17.30 -4.87 -23.19
C ASP A 166 -18.10 -3.55 -23.20
N SER A 167 -19.26 -3.50 -22.55
CA SER A 167 -20.10 -2.28 -22.46
C SER A 167 -19.60 -1.26 -21.43
N GLU A 168 -18.75 -1.69 -20.51
CA GLU A 168 -18.23 -0.90 -19.40
C GLU A 168 -16.75 -0.55 -19.60
N PHE A 169 -16.23 -0.65 -20.82
CA PHE A 169 -14.82 -0.42 -21.11
C PHE A 169 -14.31 0.96 -20.63
N HIS A 170 -15.20 1.95 -20.52
CA HIS A 170 -14.90 3.27 -19.96
C HIS A 170 -14.43 3.24 -18.48
N PHE A 171 -14.75 2.19 -17.71
CA PHE A 171 -14.22 2.02 -16.35
C PHE A 171 -12.70 1.88 -16.33
N LEU A 172 -12.10 1.40 -17.42
CA LEU A 172 -10.65 1.35 -17.56
C LEU A 172 -10.03 2.76 -17.60
N SER A 173 -10.71 3.73 -18.22
CA SER A 173 -10.26 5.12 -18.20
C SER A 173 -10.31 5.71 -16.79
N GLU A 174 -11.43 5.50 -16.07
CA GLU A 174 -11.57 5.94 -14.68
C GLU A 174 -10.49 5.32 -13.77
N PHE A 175 -10.12 4.06 -14.04
CA PHE A 175 -9.04 3.37 -13.34
C PHE A 175 -7.67 4.01 -13.57
N LEU A 176 -7.36 4.40 -14.81
CA LEU A 176 -6.11 5.11 -15.14
C LEU A 176 -6.06 6.52 -14.56
N ASP A 177 -7.20 7.23 -14.53
CA ASP A 177 -7.33 8.52 -13.85
C ASP A 177 -7.08 8.38 -12.35
N CYS A 178 -7.63 7.35 -11.73
CA CYS A 178 -7.39 7.02 -10.32
C CYS A 178 -5.91 6.79 -10.04
N ILE A 179 -5.23 5.96 -10.83
CA ILE A 179 -3.78 5.70 -10.69
C ILE A 179 -2.97 7.00 -10.84
N SER A 180 -3.37 7.88 -11.76
CA SER A 180 -2.71 9.17 -11.97
C SER A 180 -2.89 10.09 -10.76
N CYS A 181 -4.09 10.16 -10.19
CA CYS A 181 -4.36 10.89 -8.95
C CYS A 181 -3.56 10.32 -7.77
N ILE A 182 -3.45 9.00 -7.65
CA ILE A 182 -2.64 8.34 -6.61
C ILE A 182 -1.15 8.71 -6.77
N LYS A 183 -0.61 8.64 -8.00
CA LYS A 183 0.79 9.02 -8.29
C LYS A 183 1.07 10.46 -7.88
N ASN A 184 0.18 11.38 -8.26
CA ASN A 184 0.30 12.79 -7.90
C ASN A 184 0.21 13.00 -6.38
N TRP A 185 -0.77 12.36 -5.72
CA TRP A 185 -0.94 12.45 -4.29
C TRP A 185 0.28 11.92 -3.53
N LEU A 186 0.82 10.76 -3.91
CA LEU A 186 2.02 10.20 -3.29
C LEU A 186 3.21 11.15 -3.46
N SER A 187 3.42 11.68 -4.66
CA SER A 187 4.47 12.65 -4.95
C SER A 187 4.34 13.92 -4.09
N SER A 188 3.13 14.48 -3.97
CA SER A 188 2.86 15.64 -3.11
C SER A 188 3.03 15.35 -1.61
N ASN A 189 3.01 14.09 -1.20
CA ASN A 189 3.30 13.65 0.17
C ASN A 189 4.70 13.00 0.26
N TYR A 190 5.63 13.34 -0.64
CA TYR A 190 7.03 12.87 -0.65
C TYR A 190 7.22 11.35 -0.70
N LEU A 191 6.20 10.60 -1.10
CA LEU A 191 6.24 9.16 -1.30
C LEU A 191 6.46 8.86 -2.78
N GLN A 192 7.41 7.97 -3.08
CA GLN A 192 7.75 7.61 -4.46
C GLN A 192 7.26 6.22 -4.83
N ILE A 193 6.53 6.12 -5.94
CA ILE A 193 6.21 4.83 -6.57
C ILE A 193 7.45 4.30 -7.27
N ASN A 194 7.71 3.01 -7.09
CA ASN A 194 8.72 2.30 -7.84
C ASN A 194 8.14 1.77 -9.16
N SER A 195 8.22 2.58 -10.22
CA SER A 195 7.71 2.20 -11.54
C SER A 195 8.30 0.89 -12.09
N ASN A 196 9.52 0.53 -11.69
CA ASN A 196 10.17 -0.72 -12.14
C ASN A 196 9.63 -1.97 -11.43
N LYS A 197 9.03 -1.80 -10.25
CA LYS A 197 8.41 -2.87 -9.47
C LYS A 197 6.89 -2.88 -9.59
N THR A 198 6.29 -1.88 -10.24
CA THR A 198 4.88 -1.92 -10.59
C THR A 198 4.61 -3.10 -11.51
N GLU A 199 3.66 -3.96 -11.15
CA GLU A 199 3.24 -5.11 -11.95
C GLU A 199 1.75 -5.02 -12.25
N THR A 200 1.37 -5.39 -13.48
CA THR A 200 -0.03 -5.44 -13.91
C THR A 200 -0.39 -6.85 -14.35
N LEU A 201 -1.55 -7.35 -13.95
CA LEU A 201 -2.13 -8.59 -14.42
C LEU A 201 -3.49 -8.29 -15.06
N ILE A 202 -3.71 -8.86 -16.25
CA ILE A 202 -5.00 -8.80 -16.96
C ILE A 202 -5.63 -10.17 -16.86
N ILE A 203 -6.80 -10.25 -16.24
CA ILE A 203 -7.66 -11.44 -16.16
C ILE A 203 -8.78 -11.25 -17.18
N ALA A 204 -8.64 -11.88 -18.34
CA ALA A 204 -9.61 -11.82 -19.44
C ALA A 204 -9.40 -13.02 -20.38
N PRO A 205 -10.34 -13.32 -21.30
CA PRO A 205 -10.08 -14.23 -22.40
C PRO A 205 -8.89 -13.76 -23.25
N ASP A 206 -8.06 -14.69 -23.74
CA ASP A 206 -6.81 -14.40 -24.48
C ASP A 206 -7.00 -13.42 -25.64
N LYS A 207 -8.13 -13.54 -26.35
CA LYS A 207 -8.49 -12.67 -27.48
C LYS A 207 -8.65 -11.19 -27.09
N ASN A 208 -9.01 -10.91 -25.83
CA ASN A 208 -9.27 -9.55 -25.32
C ASN A 208 -8.03 -8.89 -24.70
N ILE A 209 -7.02 -9.68 -24.28
CA ILE A 209 -5.82 -9.16 -23.61
C ILE A 209 -5.05 -8.13 -24.43
N PRO A 210 -4.78 -8.32 -25.74
CA PRO A 210 -4.05 -7.34 -26.52
C PRO A 210 -4.74 -5.98 -26.57
N LEU A 211 -6.08 -5.97 -26.67
CA LEU A 211 -6.88 -4.76 -26.69
C LEU A 211 -6.80 -4.03 -25.34
N ILE A 212 -7.02 -4.74 -24.23
CA ILE A 212 -6.94 -4.17 -22.88
C ILE A 212 -5.53 -3.64 -22.62
N LYS A 213 -4.49 -4.42 -22.96
CA LYS A 213 -3.09 -4.02 -22.80
C LYS A 213 -2.75 -2.73 -23.55
N ASN A 214 -3.24 -2.57 -24.79
CA ASN A 214 -3.01 -1.35 -25.56
C ASN A 214 -3.72 -0.14 -24.92
N SER A 215 -4.90 -0.35 -24.33
CA SER A 215 -5.64 0.72 -23.65
C SER A 215 -5.05 1.13 -22.29
N LEU A 216 -4.11 0.35 -21.73
CA LEU A 216 -3.42 0.70 -20.48
C LEU A 216 -2.32 1.76 -20.65
N GLY A 217 -1.96 2.14 -21.87
CA GLY A 217 -0.90 3.11 -22.13
C GLY A 217 0.43 2.71 -21.48
N ASP A 218 0.99 3.58 -20.64
CA ASP A 218 2.28 3.34 -19.96
C ASP A 218 2.29 2.08 -19.09
N LEU A 219 1.15 1.73 -18.48
CA LEU A 219 1.01 0.50 -17.69
C LEU A 219 1.01 -0.78 -18.54
N GLY A 220 0.82 -0.66 -19.86
CA GLY A 220 0.96 -1.79 -20.78
C GLY A 220 2.36 -2.44 -20.70
N SER A 221 3.39 -1.65 -20.35
CA SER A 221 4.76 -2.15 -20.17
C SER A 221 4.95 -3.02 -18.92
N SER A 222 4.12 -2.83 -17.89
CA SER A 222 4.18 -3.60 -16.64
C SER A 222 3.30 -4.86 -16.66
N VAL A 223 2.57 -5.12 -17.76
CA VAL A 223 1.73 -6.32 -17.89
C VAL A 223 2.57 -7.60 -17.88
N LYS A 224 2.24 -8.50 -16.95
CA LYS A 224 2.83 -9.84 -16.79
C LYS A 224 1.75 -10.91 -16.98
N THR A 225 2.18 -12.14 -17.28
CA THR A 225 1.30 -13.33 -17.32
C THR A 225 0.98 -13.86 -15.94
N SER A 226 1.84 -13.55 -14.96
CA SER A 226 1.66 -13.82 -13.54
C SER A 226 2.39 -12.77 -12.72
N LEU A 227 1.91 -12.48 -11.52
CA LEU A 227 2.54 -11.56 -10.58
C LEU A 227 2.56 -12.14 -9.16
N ARG A 228 3.43 -11.61 -8.29
CA ARG A 228 3.51 -12.02 -6.87
C ARG A 228 2.82 -10.99 -5.99
N ASN A 229 1.64 -11.33 -5.48
CA ASN A 229 0.87 -10.51 -4.54
C ASN A 229 1.06 -11.05 -3.12
N LEU A 230 1.65 -10.27 -2.20
CA LEU A 230 1.88 -10.63 -0.80
C LEU A 230 2.43 -12.07 -0.59
N GLY A 231 3.35 -12.49 -1.48
CA GLY A 231 3.98 -13.81 -1.44
C GLY A 231 3.26 -14.92 -2.23
N VAL A 232 2.02 -14.70 -2.68
CA VAL A 232 1.24 -15.64 -3.49
C VAL A 232 1.33 -15.27 -4.97
N VAL A 233 1.46 -16.26 -5.85
CA VAL A 233 1.53 -16.03 -7.30
C VAL A 233 0.14 -16.10 -7.88
N PHE A 234 -0.31 -14.99 -8.48
CA PHE A 234 -1.54 -14.94 -9.27
C PHE A 234 -1.19 -15.04 -10.76
N ASP A 235 -1.98 -15.82 -11.48
CA ASP A 235 -1.92 -15.92 -12.94
C ASP A 235 -3.27 -15.52 -13.54
N GLN A 236 -3.32 -15.40 -14.87
CA GLN A 236 -4.53 -15.01 -15.60
C GLN A 236 -5.74 -15.92 -15.30
N SER A 237 -5.50 -17.21 -15.00
CA SER A 237 -6.56 -18.16 -14.68
C SER A 237 -6.98 -18.16 -13.21
N MET A 238 -6.24 -17.44 -12.35
CA MET A 238 -6.36 -17.47 -10.90
C MET A 238 -6.32 -18.89 -10.31
N SER A 239 -5.66 -19.83 -10.99
CA SER A 239 -5.70 -21.27 -10.65
C SER A 239 -4.87 -21.65 -9.42
N LEU A 240 -3.90 -20.79 -9.05
CA LEU A 240 -2.88 -21.05 -8.03
C LEU A 240 -1.96 -22.25 -8.33
N GLU A 241 -2.09 -22.93 -9.48
CA GLU A 241 -1.27 -24.10 -9.81
C GLU A 241 0.22 -23.75 -9.84
N GLY A 242 0.56 -22.61 -10.45
CA GLY A 242 1.93 -22.11 -10.51
C GLY A 242 2.52 -21.87 -9.12
N HIS A 243 1.72 -21.32 -8.20
CA HIS A 243 2.10 -21.09 -6.82
C HIS A 243 2.36 -22.41 -6.09
N CYS A 244 1.42 -23.36 -6.16
CA CYS A 244 1.55 -24.68 -5.53
C CYS A 244 2.79 -25.42 -6.04
N ARG A 245 3.02 -25.45 -7.35
CA ARG A 245 4.22 -26.08 -7.95
C ARG A 245 5.51 -25.45 -7.45
N GLN A 246 5.56 -24.12 -7.31
CA GLN A 246 6.74 -23.43 -6.81
C GLN A 246 7.02 -23.78 -5.34
N LEU A 247 5.99 -23.81 -4.49
CA LEU A 247 6.12 -24.21 -3.10
C LEU A 247 6.65 -25.64 -2.98
N THR A 248 6.07 -26.58 -3.73
CA THR A 248 6.55 -27.97 -3.74
C THR A 248 8.03 -28.05 -4.12
N LYS A 249 8.47 -27.33 -5.16
CA LYS A 249 9.89 -27.30 -5.57
C LYS A 249 10.84 -26.71 -4.53
N ASN A 250 10.37 -25.81 -3.67
CA ASN A 250 11.22 -25.19 -2.65
C ASN A 250 11.30 -26.01 -1.36
N CYS A 251 10.37 -26.96 -1.18
CA CYS A 251 10.32 -27.85 -0.02
C CYS A 251 11.09 -29.17 -0.21
N PHE A 252 11.48 -29.49 -1.45
CA PHE A 252 12.28 -30.66 -1.83
C PHE A 252 13.59 -30.23 -2.48
#